data_AF-A0A351R297-F1
#
_entry.id   AF-A0A351R297-F1
#
_cell.length_a   1.000
_cell.length_b   1.000
_cell.length_c   1.000
_cell.angle_alpha   90.00
_cell.angle_beta   90.00
_cell.angle_gamma   90.00
#
_symmetry.space_group_name_H-M   'P 1'
#
loop_
_entity.id
_entity.type
_entity.pdbx_description
1 polymer ?
#
loop_
_entity_poly.entity_id
_entity_poly.type
_entity_poly.pdbx_seq_one_letter_code
_entity_poly.pdbx_strand_id
1 'polypeptide(L)'
;ILTGLPDTYGRGRIVGDYRRVALYGIDHLIEEKKKDKANCGCGEMTDNVIRLREEIAEQIKCLEDMKKLAEIYGYDISRPATNAKEAVQWLY
;
A
#
# COMPACT_ATOMS: atom_id res chain seq x y z
N ILE A 1 28.92 -23.57 -6.98
CA ILE A 1 28.38 -23.59 -5.60
C ILE A 1 27.84 -22.20 -5.35
N LEU A 2 26.54 -22.06 -5.08
CA LEU A 2 25.86 -20.77 -4.90
C LEU A 2 25.33 -20.72 -3.46
N THR A 3 25.70 -19.70 -2.68
CA THR A 3 25.32 -19.52 -1.28
C THR A 3 24.87 -18.08 -1.03
N GLY A 4 24.00 -17.86 -0.03
CA GLY A 4 23.51 -16.52 0.33
C GLY A 4 22.27 -16.03 -0.41
N LEU A 5 21.55 -16.92 -1.11
CA LEU A 5 20.26 -16.59 -1.71
C LEU A 5 19.22 -16.23 -0.63
N PRO A 6 18.26 -15.35 -0.95
CA PRO A 6 17.22 -14.89 -0.02
C PRO A 6 16.11 -15.94 0.17
N ASP A 7 16.50 -17.16 0.54
CA ASP A 7 15.59 -18.29 0.72
C ASP A 7 15.11 -18.41 2.17
N THR A 8 15.84 -17.82 3.12
CA THR A 8 15.56 -17.89 4.57
C THR A 8 15.38 -16.52 5.22
N TYR A 9 15.34 -15.44 4.44
CA TYR A 9 15.13 -14.08 4.91
C TYR A 9 14.34 -13.27 3.88
N GLY A 10 13.74 -12.16 4.31
CA GLY A 10 12.96 -11.31 3.42
C GLY A 10 13.80 -10.83 2.23
N ARG A 11 13.30 -11.04 1.01
CA ARG A 11 13.99 -10.66 -0.23
C ARG A 11 14.34 -9.16 -0.28
N GLY A 12 13.53 -8.32 0.35
CA GLY A 12 13.72 -6.87 0.40
C GLY A 12 13.77 -6.23 -1.01
N ARG A 13 14.55 -5.14 -1.13
CA ARG A 13 14.80 -4.40 -2.40
C ARG A 13 13.57 -3.74 -3.04
N ILE A 14 12.46 -3.65 -2.31
CA ILE A 14 11.27 -2.89 -2.70
C ILE A 14 11.18 -1.68 -1.77
N VAL A 15 11.06 -0.48 -2.35
CA VAL A 15 10.86 0.76 -1.60
C VAL A 15 9.51 1.32 -2.00
N GLY A 16 8.58 1.33 -1.04
CA GLY A 16 7.28 1.99 -1.23
C GLY A 16 7.44 3.51 -1.29
N ASP A 17 6.55 4.18 -2.00
CA ASP A 17 6.51 5.64 -2.00
C ASP A 17 5.71 6.16 -0.80
N TYR A 18 6.32 6.12 0.39
CA TYR A 18 5.67 6.45 1.67
C TYR A 18 5.11 7.88 1.71
N ARG A 19 5.68 8.79 0.90
CA ARG A 19 5.25 10.20 0.80
C ARG A 19 3.79 10.33 0.35
N ARG A 20 3.25 9.33 -0.35
CA ARG A 20 1.87 9.32 -0.82
C ARG A 20 0.87 9.36 0.33
N VAL A 21 1.21 8.74 1.47
CA VAL A 21 0.35 8.74 2.66
C VAL A 21 0.20 10.16 3.19
N ALA A 22 1.31 10.89 3.31
CA ALA A 22 1.30 12.30 3.72
C ALA A 22 0.60 13.20 2.70
N LEU A 23 0.85 12.99 1.40
CA LEU A 23 0.35 13.86 0.34
C LEU A 23 -1.16 13.70 0.06
N TYR A 24 -1.67 12.47 0.11
CA TYR A 24 -3.04 12.16 -0.33
C TYR A 24 -3.94 11.61 0.79
N GLY A 25 -3.38 11.13 1.88
CA GLY A 25 -4.14 10.38 2.89
C GLY A 25 -4.48 8.96 2.43
N ILE A 26 -4.74 8.07 3.39
CA ILE A 26 -5.02 6.66 3.08
C ILE A 26 -6.33 6.46 2.31
N ASP A 27 -7.37 7.26 2.59
CA ASP A 27 -8.68 7.05 1.96
C ASP A 27 -8.61 7.27 0.45
N HIS A 28 -7.89 8.31 0.03
CA HIS A 28 -7.65 8.56 -1.39
C HIS A 28 -6.91 7.40 -2.06
N LEU A 29 -5.86 6.87 -1.40
CA LEU A 29 -5.07 5.75 -1.93
C LEU A 29 -5.88 4.46 -2.05
N ILE A 30 -6.78 4.20 -1.09
CA ILE A 30 -7.71 3.07 -1.14
C ILE A 30 -8.67 3.21 -2.32
N GLU A 31 -9.26 4.38 -2.52
CA GLU A 31 -10.20 4.61 -3.62
C GLU A 31 -9.52 4.47 -4.98
N GLU A 32 -8.30 4.99 -5.14
CA GLU A 32 -7.52 4.77 -6.37
C GLU A 32 -7.20 3.28 -6.58
N LYS A 33 -6.85 2.53 -5.53
CA LYS A 33 -6.62 1.08 -5.64
C LYS A 33 -7.89 0.29 -5.97
N LYS A 34 -9.06 0.73 -5.50
CA LYS A 34 -10.35 0.13 -5.90
C LYS A 34 -10.62 0.37 -7.38
N LYS A 35 -10.31 1.56 -7.91
CA LYS A 35 -10.38 1.85 -9.35
C LYS A 35 -9.42 1.00 -10.15
N ASP A 36 -8.16 0.85 -9.70
CA ASP A 36 -7.17 -0.04 -10.32
C ASP A 36 -7.73 -1.48 -10.41
N LYS A 37 -8.28 -1.98 -9.30
CA LYS A 37 -8.89 -3.32 -9.26
C LYS A 37 -10.08 -3.45 -10.21
N ALA A 38 -10.90 -2.43 -10.33
CA ALA A 38 -12.05 -2.44 -11.24
C ALA A 38 -11.62 -2.46 -12.71
N ASN A 39 -10.56 -1.72 -13.05
CA ASN A 39 -10.05 -1.60 -14.42
C ASN A 39 -9.02 -2.69 -14.80
N CYS A 40 -8.63 -3.55 -13.85
CA CYS A 40 -7.65 -4.60 -14.08
C CYS A 40 -8.23 -5.77 -14.91
N GLY A 41 -7.64 -6.00 -16.09
CA GLY A 41 -7.85 -7.22 -16.88
C GLY A 41 -8.44 -7.01 -18.28
N CYS A 42 -8.86 -5.80 -18.68
CA CYS A 42 -9.39 -5.51 -20.03
C CYS A 42 -10.38 -6.55 -20.62
N GLY A 43 -11.17 -7.23 -19.77
CA GLY A 43 -12.13 -8.26 -20.18
C GLY A 43 -11.57 -9.69 -20.32
N GLU A 44 -10.27 -9.90 -20.14
CA GLU A 44 -9.63 -11.22 -20.16
C GLU A 44 -9.13 -11.63 -18.76
N MET A 45 -9.55 -12.80 -18.30
CA MET A 45 -9.18 -13.33 -16.99
C MET A 45 -8.07 -14.38 -17.12
N THR A 46 -6.86 -13.94 -17.47
CA THR A 46 -5.67 -14.81 -17.50
C THR A 46 -5.09 -14.99 -16.09
N ASP A 47 -4.26 -16.01 -15.88
CA ASP A 47 -3.61 -16.29 -14.58
C ASP A 47 -2.87 -15.06 -14.01
N ASN A 48 -2.14 -14.34 -14.87
CA ASN A 48 -1.46 -13.10 -14.50
C ASN A 48 -2.42 -12.02 -14.01
N VAL A 49 -3.60 -11.89 -14.64
CA VAL A 49 -4.63 -10.93 -14.25
C VAL A 49 -5.25 -11.33 -12.91
N ILE A 50 -5.52 -12.61 -12.69
CA ILE A 50 -6.08 -13.10 -11.42
C ILE A 50 -5.12 -12.77 -10.28
N ARG A 51 -3.84 -13.15 -10.41
CA ARG A 51 -2.80 -12.86 -9.43
C ARG A 51 -2.67 -11.36 -9.17
N LEU A 52 -2.64 -10.54 -10.22
CA LEU A 52 -2.55 -9.08 -10.06
C LEU A 52 -3.76 -8.51 -9.32
N ARG A 53 -4.97 -9.03 -9.57
CA ARG A 53 -6.19 -8.60 -8.85
C ARG A 53 -6.15 -9.00 -7.37
N GLU A 54 -5.58 -10.14 -7.04
CA GLU A 54 -5.35 -10.57 -5.65
C GLU A 54 -4.33 -9.67 -4.96
N GLU A 55 -3.19 -9.40 -5.61
CA GLU A 55 -2.17 -8.48 -5.10
C GLU A 55 -2.73 -7.07 -4.84
N ILE A 56 -3.58 -6.54 -5.74
CA ILE A 56 -4.25 -5.25 -5.53
C ILE A 56 -5.22 -5.32 -4.35
N ALA A 57 -5.95 -6.43 -4.18
CA ALA A 57 -6.86 -6.62 -3.05
C ALA A 57 -6.09 -6.64 -1.72
N GLU A 58 -4.93 -7.30 -1.69
CA GLU A 58 -4.05 -7.35 -0.53
C GLU A 58 -3.45 -5.97 -0.22
N GLN A 59 -3.08 -5.19 -1.25
CA GLN A 59 -2.65 -3.79 -1.08
C GLN A 59 -3.74 -2.92 -0.43
N ILE A 60 -5.01 -3.06 -0.85
CA ILE A 60 -6.13 -2.34 -0.24
C ILE A 60 -6.26 -2.69 1.24
N LYS A 61 -6.23 -3.99 1.57
CA LYS A 61 -6.29 -4.45 2.96
C LYS A 61 -5.13 -3.91 3.80
N CYS A 62 -3.91 -3.92 3.26
CA CYS A 62 -2.74 -3.37 3.95
C CYS A 62 -2.90 -1.87 4.24
N LEU A 63 -3.45 -1.10 3.30
CA LEU A 63 -3.73 0.33 3.51
C LEU A 63 -4.78 0.53 4.63
N GLU A 64 -5.82 -0.29 4.69
CA GLU A 64 -6.80 -0.25 5.80
C GLU A 64 -6.16 -0.61 7.15
N ASP A 65 -5.26 -1.59 7.17
CA ASP A 65 -4.53 -1.98 8.38
C ASP A 65 -3.53 -0.89 8.83
N MET A 66 -2.96 -0.10 7.90
CA MET A 66 -2.17 1.08 8.25
C MET A 66 -2.99 2.13 8.99
N LYS A 67 -4.26 2.36 8.61
CA LYS A 67 -5.16 3.26 9.36
C LYS A 67 -5.39 2.78 10.78
N LYS A 68 -5.67 1.49 10.96
CA LYS A 68 -5.86 0.89 12.30
C LYS A 68 -4.60 1.02 13.14
N LEU A 69 -3.43 0.82 12.55
CA LEU A 69 -2.16 0.99 13.23
C LEU A 69 -1.96 2.43 13.71
N ALA A 70 -2.20 3.42 12.84
CA ALA A 70 -2.09 4.83 13.21
C ALA A 70 -3.08 5.22 14.32
N GLU A 71 -4.30 4.66 14.28
CA GLU A 71 -5.34 4.89 15.29
C GLU A 71 -4.90 4.41 16.69
N ILE A 72 -4.16 3.30 16.79
CA ILE A 72 -3.57 2.83 18.06
C ILE A 72 -2.64 3.89 18.68
N TYR A 73 -1.95 4.67 17.85
CA TYR A 73 -1.08 5.77 18.28
C TYR A 73 -1.82 7.11 18.43
N GLY A 74 -3.15 7.14 18.23
CA GLY A 74 -3.97 8.35 18.34
C GLY A 74 -3.90 9.27 17.12
N TYR A 75 -3.46 8.77 15.96
CA TYR A 75 -3.38 9.53 14.72
C TYR A 75 -4.43 9.07 13.70
N ASP A 76 -5.06 10.03 13.04
CA ASP A 76 -5.96 9.77 11.91
C ASP A 76 -5.27 10.13 10.58
N ILE A 77 -4.74 9.11 9.91
CA ILE A 77 -4.06 9.23 8.60
C ILE A 77 -5.01 9.02 7.41
N SER A 78 -6.34 9.02 7.63
CA SER A 78 -7.33 8.91 6.56
C SER A 78 -7.20 10.05 5.53
N ARG A 79 -6.93 11.25 6.04
CA ARG A 79 -6.82 12.50 5.28
C ARG A 79 -5.36 12.91 5.02
N PRO A 80 -5.12 13.75 4.00
CA PRO A 80 -3.80 14.35 3.77
C PRO A 80 -3.26 15.08 5.00
N ALA A 81 -1.94 15.10 5.14
CA ALA A 81 -1.27 15.88 6.18
C ALA A 81 -1.50 17.39 5.94
N THR A 82 -1.88 18.10 6.99
CA THR A 82 -2.21 19.54 6.93
C THR A 82 -1.04 20.44 7.36
N ASN A 83 -0.05 19.87 8.03
CA ASN A 83 1.10 20.59 8.56
C ASN A 83 2.38 19.75 8.47
N ALA A 84 3.53 20.38 8.71
CA ALA A 84 4.84 19.73 8.61
C ALA A 84 5.01 18.56 9.59
N LYS A 85 4.42 18.64 10.79
CA LYS A 85 4.51 17.57 11.80
C LYS A 85 3.73 16.33 11.33
N GLU A 86 2.50 16.52 10.84
CA GLU A 86 1.70 15.45 10.24
C GLU A 86 2.39 14.87 9.01
N ALA A 87 3.00 15.70 8.15
CA ALA A 87 3.65 15.22 6.93
C ALA A 87 4.83 14.28 7.25
N VAL A 88 5.63 14.61 8.27
CA VAL A 88 6.71 13.74 8.75
C VAL A 88 6.15 12.50 9.46
N GLN A 89 5.09 12.66 10.27
CA GLN A 89 4.48 11.55 10.99
C GLN A 89 3.74 10.56 10.08
N TRP A 90 3.21 11.00 8.93
CA TRP A 90 2.47 10.15 7.97
C TRP A 90 3.43 9.42 7.05
N LEU A 91 4.61 10.01 6.84
CA LEU A 91 5.71 9.38 6.11
C LEU A 91 6.33 8.21 6.89
N TYR A 92 6.32 8.31 8.23
CA TYR A 92 6.93 7.38 9.17
C TYR A 92 5.95 6.32 9.64
#